data_AF-A0A4Q4SLQ6-F1
#
_entry.id   AF-A0A4Q4SLQ6-F1
#
_cell.length_a   1.000
_cell.length_b   1.000
_cell.length_c   1.000
_cell.angle_alpha   90.00
_cell.angle_beta   90.00
_cell.angle_gamma   90.00
#
_symmetry.space_group_name_H-M   'P 1'
#
loop_
_entity.id
_entity.type
_entity.pdbx_description
1 polymer ?
#
loop_
_entity_poly.entity_id
_entity_poly.type
_entity_poly.pdbx_seq_one_letter_code
_entity_poly.pdbx_strand_id
1 'polypeptide(L)'
;MSNTNILIHILNALIGGLCIAILGLTAHAVALKDELDSILPSSVKKTGMTFLFWPGCGGLVDMLLFILLWSLTPWEQGLVCLSLDSGLQKHADGAKTNKQAAYLNGLLFVASFILGRPLIVLIFTFVEWGRAVKSETSTYSGHLTVETWACAFSKQDGNNFADSLCKELQAARYLLIPVLVLGAMMLTLMLRKRFLVAKGVVQ
;
A
#
# COMPACT_ATOMS: atom_id res chain seq x y z
N MET A 1 4.44 20.24 -18.37
CA MET A 1 4.12 19.19 -17.37
C MET A 1 2.63 18.87 -17.42
N SER A 2 2.24 17.68 -17.88
CA SER A 2 0.81 17.30 -18.06
C SER A 2 0.06 17.20 -16.73
N ASN A 3 -1.21 17.62 -16.68
CA ASN A 3 -2.12 17.46 -15.53
C ASN A 3 -2.12 16.02 -14.97
N THR A 4 -1.91 15.03 -15.83
CA THR A 4 -1.83 13.61 -15.44
C THR A 4 -0.62 13.32 -14.55
N ASN A 5 0.54 13.92 -14.83
CA ASN A 5 1.75 13.72 -14.04
C ASN A 5 1.58 14.29 -12.62
N ILE A 6 0.95 15.47 -12.50
CA ILE A 6 0.65 16.09 -11.21
C ILE A 6 -0.29 15.18 -10.41
N LEU A 7 -1.35 14.66 -11.05
CA LEU A 7 -2.30 13.75 -10.42
C LEU A 7 -1.64 12.47 -9.88
N ILE A 8 -0.72 11.87 -10.63
CA ILE A 8 -0.01 10.65 -10.22
C ILE A 8 0.84 10.91 -8.96
N HIS A 9 1.52 12.05 -8.87
CA HIS A 9 2.30 12.42 -7.70
C HIS A 9 1.42 12.70 -6.49
N ILE A 10 0.28 13.37 -6.68
CA ILE A 10 -0.71 13.60 -5.61
C ILE A 10 -1.23 12.25 -5.09
N LEU A 11 -1.60 11.33 -5.98
CA LEU A 11 -2.05 9.99 -5.59
C LEU A 11 -0.97 9.23 -4.80
N ASN A 12 0.28 9.25 -5.27
CA ASN A 12 1.38 8.60 -4.57
C ASN A 12 1.65 9.20 -3.18
N ALA A 13 1.58 10.53 -3.06
CA ALA A 13 1.74 11.21 -1.77
C ALA A 13 0.59 10.90 -0.80
N LEU A 14 -0.66 10.86 -1.29
CA LEU A 14 -1.81 10.46 -0.48
C LEU A 14 -1.70 9.01 0.01
N ILE A 15 -1.29 8.09 -0.86
CA ILE A 15 -1.03 6.68 -0.50
C ILE A 15 0.05 6.62 0.58
N GLY A 16 1.16 7.33 0.40
CA GLY A 16 2.23 7.42 1.40
C GLY A 16 1.76 7.94 2.75
N GLY A 17 0.98 9.02 2.76
CA GLY A 17 0.39 9.58 3.98
C GLY A 17 -0.51 8.60 4.71
N LEU A 18 -1.34 7.85 3.97
CA LEU A 18 -2.19 6.79 4.54
C LEU A 18 -1.35 5.62 5.09
N CYS A 19 -0.26 5.23 4.41
CA CYS A 19 0.66 4.21 4.90
C CYS A 19 1.35 4.63 6.21
N ILE A 20 1.73 5.91 6.35
CA ILE A 20 2.27 6.47 7.60
C ILE A 20 1.21 6.43 8.71
N ALA A 21 -0.03 6.82 8.41
CA ALA A 21 -1.12 6.77 9.38
C ALA A 21 -1.39 5.33 9.84
N ILE A 22 -1.40 4.37 8.92
CA ILE A 22 -1.51 2.95 9.25
C ILE A 22 -0.36 2.55 10.18
N LEU A 23 0.89 2.85 9.85
CA LEU A 23 2.04 2.53 10.72
C LEU A 23 1.95 3.15 12.11
N GLY A 24 1.52 4.41 12.21
CA GLY A 24 1.32 5.09 13.48
C GLY A 24 0.29 4.37 14.35
N LEU A 25 -0.85 4.00 13.75
CA LEU A 25 -1.89 3.21 14.42
C LEU A 25 -1.39 1.82 14.82
N THR A 26 -0.66 1.12 13.95
CA THR A 26 -0.14 -0.21 14.29
C THR A 26 0.90 -0.15 15.40
N ALA A 27 1.78 0.85 15.39
CA ALA A 27 2.79 1.03 16.43
C ALA A 27 2.15 1.36 17.78
N HIS A 28 1.16 2.25 17.79
CA HIS A 28 0.43 2.58 19.02
C HIS A 28 -0.40 1.38 19.53
N ALA A 29 -1.02 0.63 18.63
CA ALA A 29 -1.72 -0.60 18.98
C ALA A 29 -0.78 -1.65 19.61
N VAL A 30 0.48 -1.76 19.15
CA VAL A 30 1.48 -2.64 19.80
C VAL A 30 1.78 -2.17 21.23
N ALA A 31 2.01 -0.87 21.43
CA ALA A 31 2.24 -0.33 22.77
C ALA A 31 1.04 -0.59 23.71
N LEU A 32 -0.18 -0.41 23.21
CA LEU A 32 -1.40 -0.76 23.96
C LEU A 32 -1.48 -2.26 24.25
N LYS A 33 -1.12 -3.12 23.30
CA LYS A 33 -1.10 -4.58 23.52
C LYS A 33 -0.12 -4.96 24.63
N ASP A 34 1.05 -4.33 24.69
CA ASP A 34 2.05 -4.61 25.72
C ASP A 34 1.53 -4.30 27.13
N GLU A 35 0.73 -3.23 27.29
CA GLU A 35 0.03 -2.90 28.55
C GLU A 35 -1.02 -3.96 28.94
N LEU A 36 -1.67 -4.60 27.95
CA LEU A 36 -2.66 -5.67 28.17
C LEU A 36 -2.05 -7.08 28.17
N ASP A 37 -0.73 -7.24 28.04
CA ASP A 37 -0.12 -8.54 27.79
C ASP A 37 -0.34 -9.54 28.95
N SER A 38 -0.53 -9.05 30.18
CA SER A 38 -0.85 -9.90 31.35
C SER A 38 -2.25 -10.54 31.29
N ILE A 39 -3.19 -9.93 30.56
CA ILE A 39 -4.60 -10.35 30.47
C ILE A 39 -4.89 -11.00 29.11
N LEU A 40 -4.01 -10.82 28.13
CA LEU A 40 -4.18 -11.34 26.77
C LEU A 40 -4.13 -12.89 26.73
N PRO A 41 -5.12 -13.56 26.11
CA PRO A 41 -5.10 -15.00 25.92
C PRO A 41 -3.88 -15.44 25.10
N SER A 42 -3.26 -16.56 25.47
CA SER A 42 -2.05 -17.09 24.81
C SER A 42 -2.26 -17.42 23.32
N SER A 43 -3.49 -17.75 22.92
CA SER A 43 -3.89 -17.95 21.52
C SER A 43 -3.85 -16.64 20.71
N VAL A 44 -4.20 -15.52 21.33
CA VAL A 44 -4.25 -14.18 20.71
C VAL A 44 -2.88 -13.51 20.72
N LYS A 45 -2.02 -13.82 21.70
CA LYS A 45 -0.62 -13.33 21.74
C LYS A 45 0.15 -13.66 20.46
N LYS A 46 -0.11 -14.84 19.89
CA LYS A 46 0.53 -15.34 18.65
C LYS A 46 -0.03 -14.70 17.37
N THR A 47 -1.24 -14.13 17.38
CA THR A 47 -1.84 -13.60 16.15
C THR A 47 -1.33 -12.20 15.82
N GLY A 48 -0.51 -12.13 14.77
CA GLY A 48 -0.78 -11.33 13.57
C GLY A 48 -0.75 -9.80 13.61
N MET A 49 -0.35 -9.10 14.69
CA MET A 49 -0.13 -7.64 14.58
C MET A 49 0.89 -7.27 13.50
N THR A 50 1.85 -8.17 13.24
CA THR A 50 2.85 -8.07 12.17
C THR A 50 2.24 -7.94 10.76
N PHE A 51 1.01 -8.41 10.54
CA PHE A 51 0.35 -8.33 9.22
C PHE A 51 -0.02 -6.89 8.84
N LEU A 52 -0.33 -6.03 9.80
CA LEU A 52 -0.68 -4.62 9.55
C LEU A 52 0.58 -3.72 9.40
N PHE A 53 1.76 -4.18 9.85
CA PHE A 53 3.02 -3.52 9.54
C PHE A 53 3.42 -3.66 8.07
N TRP A 54 3.04 -4.77 7.43
CA TRP A 54 3.36 -5.03 6.03
C TRP A 54 2.86 -3.96 5.05
N PRO A 55 1.55 -3.58 5.02
CA PRO A 55 1.07 -2.55 4.12
C PRO A 55 1.59 -1.16 4.51
N GLY A 56 1.89 -0.93 5.79
CA GLY A 56 2.48 0.30 6.28
C GLY A 56 3.91 0.52 5.78
N CYS A 57 4.85 -0.34 6.20
CA CYS A 57 6.26 -0.26 5.83
C CYS A 57 6.46 -0.53 4.33
N GLY A 58 5.78 -1.55 3.79
CA GLY A 58 5.87 -1.90 2.38
C GLY A 58 5.35 -0.78 1.48
N GLY A 59 4.24 -0.14 1.85
CA GLY A 59 3.69 0.98 1.09
C GLY A 59 4.60 2.21 1.07
N LEU A 60 5.32 2.50 2.16
CA LEU A 60 6.36 3.55 2.18
C LEU A 60 7.51 3.24 1.22
N VAL A 61 8.01 2.00 1.24
CA VAL A 61 9.07 1.57 0.33
C VAL A 61 8.60 1.63 -1.13
N ASP A 62 7.39 1.16 -1.40
CA ASP A 62 6.80 1.20 -2.74
C ASP A 62 6.60 2.66 -3.23
N MET A 63 6.20 3.59 -2.35
CA MET A 63 6.10 5.02 -2.65
C MET A 63 7.44 5.64 -3.04
N LEU A 64 8.50 5.35 -2.27
CA LEU A 64 9.85 5.86 -2.54
C LEU A 64 10.42 5.28 -3.83
N LEU A 65 10.25 3.97 -4.05
CA LEU A 65 10.64 3.31 -5.31
C LEU A 65 9.91 3.92 -6.50
N PHE A 66 8.62 4.24 -6.36
CA PHE A 66 7.86 4.89 -7.42
C PHE A 66 8.44 6.27 -7.77
N ILE A 67 8.77 7.10 -6.78
CA ILE A 67 9.37 8.44 -6.98
C ILE A 67 10.75 8.32 -7.64
N LEU A 68 11.57 7.38 -7.19
CA LEU A 68 12.91 7.15 -7.73
C LEU A 68 12.83 6.70 -9.19
N LEU A 69 12.03 5.67 -9.50
CA LEU A 69 11.82 5.21 -10.87
C LEU A 69 11.25 6.30 -11.75
N TRP A 70 10.32 7.10 -11.23
CA TRP A 70 9.73 8.22 -11.97
C TRP A 70 10.77 9.29 -12.29
N SER A 71 11.62 9.65 -11.32
CA SER A 71 12.67 10.67 -11.48
C SER A 71 13.77 10.24 -12.46
N LEU A 72 14.08 8.94 -12.49
CA LEU A 72 15.05 8.35 -13.41
C LEU A 72 14.49 8.12 -14.82
N THR A 73 13.17 8.17 -14.99
CA THR A 73 12.56 8.00 -16.30
C THR A 73 12.87 9.22 -17.17
N PRO A 74 13.50 9.06 -18.35
CA PRO A 74 13.80 10.17 -19.24
C PRO A 74 12.50 10.68 -19.89
N TRP A 75 11.81 11.62 -19.23
CA TRP A 75 10.54 12.19 -19.71
C TRP A 75 10.70 13.19 -20.86
N GLU A 76 11.83 13.90 -20.95
CA GLU A 76 12.07 14.99 -21.93
C GLU A 76 13.49 14.97 -22.55
N GLN A 77 14.15 13.82 -22.70
CA GLN A 77 15.46 13.80 -23.38
C GLN A 77 15.33 13.78 -24.91
N GLY A 78 14.67 14.82 -25.44
CA GLY A 78 14.76 15.28 -26.82
C GLY A 78 15.98 16.18 -27.09
N LEU A 79 16.75 16.60 -26.08
CA LEU A 79 17.68 17.72 -26.24
C LEU A 79 19.13 17.51 -25.77
N VAL A 80 19.74 16.34 -25.98
CA VAL A 80 21.22 16.23 -26.11
C VAL A 80 21.57 15.07 -27.05
N CYS A 81 21.13 15.15 -28.31
CA CYS A 81 21.89 14.56 -29.40
C CYS A 81 22.37 15.75 -30.23
N LEU A 82 23.47 16.34 -29.75
CA LEU A 82 24.29 17.27 -30.53
C LEU A 82 24.62 16.56 -31.85
N SER A 83 23.95 17.01 -32.91
CA SER A 83 24.38 17.04 -34.31
C SER A 83 25.44 15.99 -34.68
N LEU A 84 25.02 14.79 -35.10
CA LEU A 84 25.77 14.05 -36.11
C LEU A 84 24.90 12.99 -36.80
N ASP A 85 24.68 13.25 -38.08
CA ASP A 85 24.44 12.31 -39.18
C ASP A 85 23.14 11.46 -39.21
N SER A 86 22.36 11.73 -40.26
CA SER A 86 20.99 11.27 -40.56
C SER A 86 20.83 9.75 -40.71
N GLY A 87 21.92 8.98 -40.70
CA GLY A 87 21.91 7.51 -40.81
C GLY A 87 21.88 6.77 -39.47
N LEU A 88 22.33 7.38 -38.37
CA LEU A 88 22.39 6.76 -37.02
C LEU A 88 21.14 7.03 -36.18
N GLN A 89 20.11 7.66 -36.76
CA GLN A 89 18.96 8.16 -36.01
C GLN A 89 17.90 7.08 -35.75
N LYS A 90 17.67 6.17 -36.73
CA LYS A 90 16.71 5.04 -36.56
C LYS A 90 17.13 4.05 -35.45
N HIS A 91 18.42 3.84 -35.23
CA HIS A 91 18.90 2.98 -34.15
C HIS A 91 18.84 3.69 -32.78
N ALA A 92 19.09 4.99 -32.73
CA ALA A 92 19.00 5.78 -31.50
C ALA A 92 17.56 5.94 -31.00
N ASP A 93 16.60 6.12 -31.91
CA ASP A 93 15.18 6.23 -31.55
C ASP A 93 14.62 4.90 -31.01
N GLY A 94 14.95 3.77 -31.64
CA GLY A 94 14.58 2.44 -31.15
C GLY A 94 15.21 2.09 -29.79
N ALA A 95 16.43 2.56 -29.52
CA ALA A 95 17.09 2.38 -28.23
C ALA A 95 16.47 3.26 -27.12
N LYS A 96 16.03 4.49 -27.44
CA LYS A 96 15.33 5.39 -26.49
C LYS A 96 13.95 4.86 -26.13
N THR A 97 13.15 4.39 -27.10
CA THR A 97 11.83 3.81 -26.83
C THR A 97 11.91 2.54 -25.99
N ASN A 98 12.93 1.70 -26.22
CA ASN A 98 13.15 0.49 -25.41
C ASN A 98 13.51 0.80 -23.95
N LYS A 99 14.34 1.83 -23.71
CA LYS A 99 14.68 2.25 -22.33
C LYS A 99 13.47 2.85 -21.61
N GLN A 100 12.70 3.72 -22.26
CA GLN A 100 11.49 4.30 -21.68
C GLN A 100 10.43 3.22 -21.37
N ALA A 101 10.31 2.21 -22.23
CA ALA A 101 9.48 1.04 -21.96
C ALA A 101 9.97 0.22 -20.75
N ALA A 102 11.28 0.09 -20.53
CA ALA A 102 11.77 -0.61 -19.34
C ALA A 102 11.34 0.11 -18.04
N TYR A 103 11.50 1.44 -17.97
CA TYR A 103 11.09 2.24 -16.81
C TYR A 103 9.57 2.21 -16.57
N LEU A 104 8.76 2.31 -17.62
CA LEU A 104 7.31 2.20 -17.50
C LEU A 104 6.87 0.80 -17.02
N ASN A 105 7.58 -0.26 -17.39
CA ASN A 105 7.34 -1.60 -16.85
C ASN A 105 7.68 -1.67 -15.35
N GLY A 106 8.79 -1.05 -14.94
CA GLY A 106 9.15 -0.91 -13.53
C GLY A 106 8.09 -0.14 -12.73
N LEU A 107 7.60 0.98 -13.26
CA LEU A 107 6.53 1.76 -12.63
C LEU A 107 5.21 0.97 -12.52
N LEU A 108 4.86 0.19 -13.54
CA LEU A 108 3.69 -0.70 -13.51
C LEU A 108 3.84 -1.82 -12.49
N PHE A 109 5.04 -2.38 -12.36
CA PHE A 109 5.36 -3.37 -11.35
C PHE A 109 5.16 -2.79 -9.95
N VAL A 110 5.74 -1.63 -9.65
CA VAL A 110 5.57 -0.96 -8.35
C VAL A 110 4.09 -0.60 -8.10
N ALA A 111 3.39 -0.05 -9.08
CA ALA A 111 1.95 0.26 -8.94
C ALA A 111 1.10 -0.98 -8.65
N SER A 112 1.49 -2.15 -9.17
CA SER A 112 0.83 -3.42 -8.87
C SER A 112 1.06 -3.85 -7.42
N PHE A 113 2.25 -3.61 -6.85
CA PHE A 113 2.52 -3.87 -5.42
C PHE A 113 1.77 -2.92 -4.50
N ILE A 114 1.69 -1.63 -4.86
CA ILE A 114 0.91 -0.62 -4.14
C ILE A 114 -0.55 -1.05 -4.00
N LEU A 115 -1.13 -1.70 -5.02
CA LEU A 115 -2.49 -2.25 -4.98
C LEU A 115 -2.56 -3.63 -4.31
N GLY A 116 -1.62 -4.52 -4.64
CA GLY A 116 -1.65 -5.93 -4.26
C GLY A 116 -1.43 -6.16 -2.75
N ARG A 117 -0.50 -5.42 -2.13
CA ARG A 117 -0.23 -5.55 -0.69
C ARG A 117 -1.46 -5.24 0.18
N PRO A 118 -2.10 -4.05 0.07
CA PRO A 118 -3.28 -3.76 0.86
C PRO A 118 -4.41 -4.72 0.52
N LEU A 119 -4.56 -5.17 -0.73
CA LEU A 119 -5.59 -6.16 -1.11
C LEU A 119 -5.42 -7.49 -0.37
N ILE A 120 -4.21 -8.06 -0.37
CA ILE A 120 -3.93 -9.34 0.29
C ILE A 120 -4.19 -9.23 1.80
N VAL A 121 -3.72 -8.16 2.42
CA VAL A 121 -3.88 -7.93 3.86
C VAL A 121 -5.35 -7.68 4.20
N LEU A 122 -6.09 -6.95 3.37
CA LEU A 122 -7.53 -6.73 3.53
C LEU A 122 -8.28 -8.06 3.46
N ILE A 123 -8.03 -8.88 2.43
CA ILE A 123 -8.68 -10.20 2.30
C ILE A 123 -8.39 -11.05 3.54
N PHE A 124 -7.12 -11.12 3.95
CA PHE A 124 -6.72 -11.93 5.10
C PHE A 124 -7.38 -11.44 6.39
N THR A 125 -7.32 -10.15 6.68
CA THR A 125 -7.92 -9.56 7.89
C THR A 125 -9.44 -9.71 7.93
N PHE A 126 -10.15 -9.56 6.80
CA PHE A 126 -11.60 -9.78 6.75
C PHE A 126 -11.99 -11.26 6.84
N VAL A 127 -11.22 -12.16 6.24
CA VAL A 127 -11.47 -13.60 6.34
C VAL A 127 -11.22 -14.08 7.78
N GLU A 128 -10.12 -13.70 8.40
CA GLU A 128 -9.82 -14.06 9.78
C GLU A 128 -10.84 -13.45 10.75
N TRP A 129 -11.23 -12.20 10.56
CA TRP A 129 -12.30 -11.56 11.32
C TRP A 129 -13.63 -12.29 11.18
N GLY A 130 -14.03 -12.61 9.94
CA GLY A 130 -15.29 -13.31 9.68
C GLY A 130 -15.34 -14.72 10.27
N ARG A 131 -14.20 -15.42 10.34
CA ARG A 131 -14.09 -16.72 11.02
C ARG A 131 -14.19 -16.58 12.54
N ALA A 132 -13.59 -15.53 13.10
CA ALA A 132 -13.62 -15.25 14.53
C ALA A 132 -15.02 -14.89 15.06
N VAL A 133 -15.83 -14.15 14.28
CA VAL A 133 -17.19 -13.76 14.68
C VAL A 133 -18.18 -14.95 14.64
N LYS A 134 -17.93 -15.96 13.81
CA LYS A 134 -18.81 -17.14 13.67
C LYS A 134 -18.59 -18.21 14.72
N SER A 135 -17.43 -18.24 15.39
CA SER A 135 -17.24 -19.09 16.56
C SER A 135 -17.87 -18.42 17.79
N GLU A 136 -18.89 -19.04 18.38
CA GLU A 136 -19.40 -18.66 19.71
C GLU A 136 -18.24 -18.65 20.69
N THR A 137 -17.94 -17.49 21.29
CA THR A 137 -16.67 -17.31 22.01
C THR A 137 -16.85 -16.67 23.36
N SER A 138 -16.36 -17.40 24.37
CA SER A 138 -16.09 -16.87 25.70
C SER A 138 -14.87 -15.94 25.64
N THR A 139 -14.76 -15.01 26.60
CA THR A 139 -13.70 -13.98 26.68
C THR A 139 -12.27 -14.55 26.68
N TYR A 140 -12.12 -15.85 26.98
CA TYR A 140 -10.85 -16.55 27.16
C TYR A 140 -10.55 -17.62 26.11
N SER A 141 -11.55 -18.06 25.32
CA SER A 141 -11.34 -19.11 24.32
C SER A 141 -12.14 -18.86 23.04
N GLY A 142 -11.38 -18.68 21.95
CA GLY A 142 -11.81 -18.72 20.55
C GLY A 142 -11.76 -17.41 19.76
N HIS A 143 -11.24 -16.32 20.34
CA HIS A 143 -10.81 -15.19 19.53
C HIS A 143 -9.58 -15.57 18.69
N LEU A 144 -9.70 -15.44 17.37
CA LEU A 144 -8.61 -15.71 16.43
C LEU A 144 -7.69 -14.51 16.26
N THR A 145 -8.17 -13.27 16.44
CA THR A 145 -7.40 -12.03 16.22
C THR A 145 -7.39 -11.10 17.44
N VAL A 146 -6.34 -10.26 17.55
CA VAL A 146 -6.20 -9.24 18.60
C VAL A 146 -7.35 -8.23 18.56
N GLU A 147 -7.77 -7.81 17.36
CA GLU A 147 -8.89 -6.89 17.18
C GLU A 147 -10.19 -7.50 17.74
N THR A 148 -10.49 -8.77 17.41
CA THR A 148 -11.75 -9.39 17.87
C THR A 148 -11.82 -9.54 19.38
N TRP A 149 -10.68 -9.89 19.99
CA TRP A 149 -10.57 -10.00 21.44
C TRP A 149 -10.72 -8.63 22.10
N ALA A 150 -9.98 -7.61 21.62
CA ALA A 150 -10.00 -6.27 22.20
C ALA A 150 -11.40 -5.66 22.16
N CYS A 151 -12.12 -5.82 21.04
CA CYS A 151 -13.49 -5.33 20.89
C CYS A 151 -14.50 -6.06 21.78
N ALA A 152 -14.32 -7.37 22.01
CA ALA A 152 -15.19 -8.13 22.91
C ALA A 152 -14.91 -7.80 24.38
N PHE A 153 -13.63 -7.76 24.75
CA PHE A 153 -13.17 -7.46 26.11
C PHE A 153 -13.55 -6.04 26.54
N SER A 154 -13.42 -5.05 25.64
CA SER A 154 -13.89 -3.68 25.86
C SER A 154 -15.39 -3.62 26.20
N LYS A 155 -16.23 -4.37 25.47
CA LYS A 155 -17.68 -4.40 25.71
C LYS A 155 -18.08 -5.08 27.01
N GLN A 156 -17.29 -6.06 27.47
CA GLN A 156 -17.61 -6.86 28.64
C GLN A 156 -17.09 -6.23 29.94
N ASP A 157 -15.84 -5.79 29.97
CA ASP A 157 -15.17 -5.31 31.19
C ASP A 157 -14.93 -3.79 31.20
N GLY A 158 -15.26 -3.06 30.13
CA GLY A 158 -15.14 -1.60 30.08
C GLY A 158 -13.71 -1.06 30.15
N ASN A 159 -12.70 -1.87 29.81
CA ASN A 159 -11.30 -1.46 29.85
C ASN A 159 -10.97 -0.47 28.72
N ASN A 160 -10.55 0.75 29.09
CA ASN A 160 -10.20 1.83 28.17
C ASN A 160 -9.07 1.47 27.18
N PHE A 161 -8.09 0.68 27.62
CA PHE A 161 -6.98 0.28 26.75
C PHE A 161 -7.45 -0.72 25.68
N ALA A 162 -8.36 -1.64 26.04
CA ALA A 162 -8.95 -2.57 25.08
C ALA A 162 -9.89 -1.87 24.08
N ASP A 163 -10.61 -0.83 24.53
CA ASP A 163 -11.43 0.01 23.64
C ASP A 163 -10.56 0.76 22.62
N SER A 164 -9.47 1.39 23.07
CA SER A 164 -8.51 2.06 22.17
C SER A 164 -7.89 1.07 21.19
N LEU A 165 -7.44 -0.09 21.68
CA LEU A 165 -6.84 -1.14 20.85
C LEU A 165 -7.81 -1.65 19.77
N CYS A 166 -9.09 -1.86 20.13
CA CYS A 166 -10.15 -2.22 19.19
C CYS A 166 -10.31 -1.14 18.10
N LYS A 167 -10.48 0.12 18.51
CA LYS A 167 -10.71 1.25 17.59
C LYS A 167 -9.54 1.48 16.65
N GLU A 168 -8.30 1.38 17.13
CA GLU A 168 -7.10 1.61 16.33
C GLU A 168 -6.88 0.51 15.29
N LEU A 169 -7.03 -0.76 15.69
CA LEU A 169 -6.92 -1.89 14.76
C LEU A 169 -8.04 -1.86 13.71
N GLN A 170 -9.26 -1.51 14.14
CA GLN A 170 -10.39 -1.29 13.24
C GLN A 170 -10.08 -0.16 12.25
N ALA A 171 -9.61 0.98 12.73
CA ALA A 171 -9.23 2.13 11.89
C ALA A 171 -8.13 1.77 10.90
N ALA A 172 -7.07 1.08 11.34
CA ALA A 172 -5.98 0.62 10.47
C ALA A 172 -6.49 -0.29 9.35
N ARG A 173 -7.41 -1.22 9.65
CA ARG A 173 -8.04 -2.08 8.63
C ARG A 173 -8.87 -1.27 7.64
N TYR A 174 -9.68 -0.32 8.11
CA TYR A 174 -10.52 0.48 7.22
C TYR A 174 -9.69 1.44 6.35
N LEU A 175 -8.55 1.94 6.84
CA LEU A 175 -7.62 2.77 6.05
C LEU A 175 -6.96 2.02 4.89
N LEU A 176 -6.93 0.69 4.90
CA LEU A 176 -6.47 -0.09 3.74
C LEU A 176 -7.42 0.05 2.53
N ILE A 177 -8.71 0.32 2.75
CA ILE A 177 -9.69 0.51 1.68
C ILE A 177 -9.38 1.74 0.81
N PRO A 178 -9.21 2.96 1.35
CA PRO A 178 -8.83 4.11 0.53
C PRO A 178 -7.45 3.93 -0.10
N VAL A 179 -6.48 3.27 0.56
CA VAL A 179 -5.20 2.92 -0.07
C VAL A 179 -5.42 2.05 -1.31
N LEU A 180 -6.29 1.04 -1.22
CA LEU A 180 -6.65 0.18 -2.34
C LEU A 180 -7.31 0.95 -3.50
N VAL A 181 -8.26 1.83 -3.19
CA VAL A 181 -8.95 2.66 -4.19
C VAL A 181 -7.96 3.59 -4.91
N LEU A 182 -7.10 4.28 -4.14
CA LEU A 182 -6.07 5.16 -4.69
C LEU A 182 -5.04 4.38 -5.52
N GLY A 183 -4.61 3.21 -5.04
CA GLY A 183 -3.72 2.31 -5.76
C GLY A 183 -4.30 1.83 -7.08
N ALA A 184 -5.60 1.50 -7.12
CA ALA A 184 -6.28 1.08 -8.35
C ALA A 184 -6.37 2.23 -9.36
N MET A 185 -6.67 3.45 -8.89
CA MET A 185 -6.65 4.64 -9.75
C MET A 185 -5.24 4.89 -10.32
N MET A 186 -4.21 4.81 -9.47
CA MET A 186 -2.81 4.98 -9.88
C MET A 186 -2.38 3.94 -10.91
N LEU A 187 -2.71 2.66 -10.71
CA LEU A 187 -2.43 1.58 -11.67
C LEU A 187 -3.14 1.82 -13.00
N THR A 188 -4.39 2.24 -12.98
CA THR A 188 -5.16 2.56 -14.20
C THR A 188 -4.52 3.70 -14.99
N LEU A 189 -4.06 4.75 -14.31
CA LEU A 189 -3.34 5.85 -14.94
C LEU A 189 -2.01 5.40 -15.54
N MET A 190 -1.26 4.52 -14.86
CA MET A 190 -0.02 3.94 -15.39
C MET A 190 -0.27 3.09 -16.63
N LEU A 191 -1.29 2.24 -16.62
CA LEU A 191 -1.69 1.42 -17.77
C LEU A 191 -2.09 2.29 -18.97
N ARG A 192 -2.86 3.35 -18.72
CA ARG A 192 -3.23 4.32 -19.76
C ARG A 192 -1.98 5.00 -20.34
N LYS A 193 -1.04 5.43 -19.50
CA LYS A 193 0.21 6.06 -19.93
C LYS A 193 1.07 5.11 -20.77
N ARG A 194 1.19 3.85 -20.34
CA ARG A 194 1.86 2.77 -21.08
C ARG A 194 1.26 2.57 -22.48
N PHE A 195 -0.07 2.50 -22.55
CA PHE A 195 -0.78 2.27 -23.79
C PHE A 195 -0.65 3.43 -24.78
N LEU A 196 -0.68 4.67 -24.28
CA LEU A 196 -0.47 5.87 -25.09
C LEU A 196 0.94 5.93 -25.68
N VAL A 197 1.96 5.56 -24.90
CA VAL A 197 3.35 5.46 -25.38
C VAL A 197 3.50 4.33 -26.41
N ALA A 198 2.88 3.17 -26.17
CA ALA A 198 2.89 2.05 -27.13
C ALA A 198 2.21 2.38 -28.47
N LYS A 199 1.21 3.27 -28.46
CA LYS A 199 0.53 3.75 -29.67
C LYS A 199 1.23 4.93 -30.36
N GLY A 200 2.31 5.48 -29.80
CA GLY A 200 3.00 6.65 -30.35
C GLY A 200 2.18 7.94 -30.32
N VAL A 201 1.15 8.03 -29.47
CA VAL A 201 0.21 9.17 -29.42
C VAL A 201 0.71 10.29 -28.50
N VAL A 202 1.73 10.04 -27.69
CA VAL A 202 2.33 11.02 -26.78
C VAL A 202 3.80 11.22 -27.17
N GLN A 203 4.09 12.37 -27.77
CA GLN A 203 5.42 12.97 -27.87
C GLN A 203 5.64 13.90 -26.68
#